data_AF-A0A6I9X2H4-F1
#
_entry.id   AF-A0A6I9X2H4-F1
#
_cell.length_a   1.000
_cell.length_b   1.000
_cell.length_c   1.000
_cell.angle_alpha   90.00
_cell.angle_beta   90.00
_cell.angle_gamma   90.00
#
_symmetry.space_group_name_H-M   'P 1'
#
loop_
_entity.id
_entity.type
_entity.pdbx_description
1 polymer ?
#
loop_
_entity_poly.entity_id
_entity_poly.type
_entity_poly.pdbx_seq_one_letter_code
_entity_poly.pdbx_strand_id
1 'polypeptide(L)'
;MKMRDDDLILEVNGTRVRDGFIPRSMKELPIEFHKTATELVLKLVSYGLDEVRYNGTSAMFEVNSLIENSCGLCGWFGSQAQKFRRPSGHRATDEVSFVQSWVVPDKCGGDCKLRHTTVRHENPILMGQENPQCATNLPVTRCAEGCSATSTTKTLASFHCVPSGSTLPTDLTVLAEKSQDLLDLVESHTSCSCEQEKCTA
;
A
#
# COMPACT_ATOMS: atom_id res chain seq x y z
N MET A 1 0.67 17.65 2.93
CA MET A 1 -0.20 18.18 4.00
C MET A 1 -0.06 17.27 5.20
N LYS A 2 0.11 17.81 6.40
CA LYS A 2 0.21 17.01 7.64
C LYS A 2 -0.24 17.84 8.85
N MET A 3 -0.68 17.16 9.89
CA MET A 3 -0.91 17.76 11.21
C MET A 3 0.38 17.65 12.03
N ARG A 4 0.82 18.74 12.62
CA ARG A 4 1.99 18.79 13.50
C ARG A 4 1.74 19.78 14.61
N ASP A 5 1.91 19.34 15.87
CA ASP A 5 1.73 20.19 17.05
C ASP A 5 0.37 20.94 17.01
N ASP A 6 -0.70 20.20 16.69
CA ASP A 6 -2.08 20.69 16.49
C ASP A 6 -2.27 21.75 15.39
N ASP A 7 -1.26 21.94 14.53
CA ASP A 7 -1.31 22.87 13.40
C ASP A 7 -1.33 22.12 12.06
N LEU A 8 -2.22 22.55 11.18
CA LEU A 8 -2.30 22.06 9.81
C LEU A 8 -1.23 22.73 8.96
N ILE A 9 -0.30 21.94 8.46
CA ILE A 9 0.83 22.45 7.67
C ILE A 9 0.87 21.85 6.27
N LEU A 10 1.11 22.72 5.30
CA LEU A 10 1.57 22.35 3.97
C LEU A 10 3.10 22.48 3.94
N GLU A 11 3.77 21.44 3.47
CA GLU A 11 5.22 21.40 3.31
C GLU A 11 5.53 20.90 1.92
N VAL A 12 6.46 21.57 1.24
CA VAL A 12 6.93 21.20 -0.09
C VAL A 12 8.45 21.17 -0.05
N ASN A 13 9.04 20.02 -0.40
CA ASN A 13 10.48 19.79 -0.36
C ASN A 13 11.11 20.17 1.00
N GLY A 14 10.48 19.76 2.10
CA GLY A 14 10.93 20.08 3.46
C GLY A 14 10.68 21.53 3.91
N THR A 15 10.18 22.40 3.03
CA THR A 15 9.91 23.80 3.34
C THR A 15 8.44 24.02 3.64
N ARG A 16 8.14 24.54 4.82
CA ARG A 16 6.77 24.93 5.21
C ARG A 16 6.27 26.06 4.31
N VAL A 17 5.12 25.84 3.70
CA VAL A 17 4.40 26.83 2.89
C VAL A 17 3.67 27.77 3.85
N ARG A 18 3.84 29.07 3.66
CA ARG A 18 3.12 30.10 4.44
C ARG A 18 1.78 30.40 3.79
N ASP A 19 0.80 30.76 4.59
CA ASP A 19 -0.53 31.14 4.09
C ASP A 19 -0.41 32.28 3.08
N GLY A 20 -1.02 32.10 1.91
CA GLY A 20 -0.96 33.05 0.80
C GLY A 20 0.37 33.07 0.02
N PHE A 21 1.32 32.18 0.30
CA PHE A 21 2.62 32.14 -0.39
C PHE A 21 2.90 30.77 -1.00
N ILE A 22 2.84 30.67 -2.34
CA ILE A 22 3.27 29.48 -3.08
C ILE A 22 4.80 29.57 -3.32
N PRO A 23 5.59 28.55 -2.94
CA PRO A 23 7.02 28.47 -3.26
C PRO A 23 7.32 28.78 -4.73
N ARG A 24 8.43 29.49 -4.99
CA ARG A 24 8.84 29.86 -6.36
C ARG A 24 8.94 28.66 -7.29
N SER A 25 9.37 27.51 -6.79
CA SER A 25 9.47 26.24 -7.51
C SER A 25 8.13 25.71 -8.03
N MET A 26 7.01 26.24 -7.56
CA MET A 26 5.66 25.86 -7.98
C MET A 26 4.93 26.97 -8.72
N LYS A 27 5.57 28.12 -9.01
CA LYS A 27 4.93 29.22 -9.77
C LYS A 27 4.56 28.83 -11.19
N GLU A 28 5.25 27.85 -11.76
CA GLU A 28 4.97 27.32 -13.10
C GLU A 28 3.84 26.28 -13.09
N LEU A 29 3.44 25.81 -11.91
CA LEU A 29 2.32 24.90 -11.76
C LEU A 29 1.07 25.71 -11.37
N PRO A 30 -0.10 25.44 -11.98
CA PRO A 30 -1.38 26.07 -11.63
C PRO A 30 -1.95 25.44 -10.35
N ILE A 31 -1.18 25.52 -9.27
CA ILE A 31 -1.56 25.04 -7.95
C ILE A 31 -2.28 26.18 -7.22
N GLU A 32 -3.46 25.91 -6.70
CA GLU A 32 -4.13 26.79 -5.75
C GLU A 32 -4.09 26.14 -4.37
N PHE A 33 -3.85 26.96 -3.36
CA PHE A 33 -3.78 26.52 -1.98
C PHE A 33 -4.55 27.48 -1.08
N HIS A 34 -5.41 26.92 -0.24
CA HIS A 34 -6.14 27.65 0.78
C HIS A 34 -6.02 26.91 2.12
N LYS A 35 -5.77 27.68 3.18
CA LYS A 35 -5.81 27.19 4.57
C LYS A 35 -6.97 27.86 5.29
N THR A 36 -7.75 27.06 6.00
CA THR A 36 -8.73 27.53 6.99
C THR A 36 -8.26 27.12 8.39
N ALA A 37 -9.05 27.44 9.43
CA ALA A 37 -8.76 27.00 10.79
C ALA A 37 -8.81 25.46 10.94
N THR A 38 -9.57 24.77 10.09
CA THR A 38 -9.87 23.34 10.24
C THR A 38 -9.40 22.50 9.07
N GLU A 39 -9.03 23.10 7.93
CA GLU A 39 -8.73 22.37 6.70
C GLU A 39 -7.60 23.01 5.88
N LEU A 40 -6.87 22.15 5.17
CA LEU A 40 -6.02 22.51 4.04
C LEU A 40 -6.71 22.08 2.76
N VAL A 41 -6.77 23.00 1.80
CA VAL A 41 -7.36 22.78 0.49
C VAL A 41 -6.30 23.02 -0.57
N LEU A 42 -6.12 22.05 -1.46
CA LEU A 42 -5.20 22.13 -2.59
C LEU A 42 -5.93 21.79 -3.88
N LYS A 43 -5.73 22.58 -4.94
CA LYS A 43 -6.34 22.36 -6.26
C LYS A 43 -5.30 22.34 -7.36
N LEU A 44 -5.45 21.42 -8.30
CA LEU A 44 -4.72 21.34 -9.57
C LEU A 44 -5.70 20.99 -10.70
N VAL A 45 -6.70 21.85 -10.89
CA VAL A 45 -7.87 21.58 -11.75
C VAL A 45 -7.46 21.20 -13.17
N SER A 46 -6.46 21.89 -13.74
CA SER A 46 -5.96 21.62 -15.10
C SER A 46 -5.20 20.30 -15.26
N TYR A 47 -4.91 19.61 -14.15
CA TYR A 47 -4.35 18.25 -14.12
C TYR A 47 -5.37 17.21 -13.66
N GLY A 48 -6.64 17.61 -13.54
CA GLY A 48 -7.74 16.72 -13.18
C GLY A 48 -7.97 16.51 -11.69
N LEU A 49 -7.21 17.19 -10.84
CA LEU A 49 -7.42 17.19 -9.40
C LEU A 49 -8.17 18.47 -9.02
N ASP A 50 -9.50 18.38 -8.93
CA ASP A 50 -10.35 19.51 -8.59
C ASP A 50 -10.01 20.02 -7.19
N GLU A 51 -9.92 19.10 -6.23
CA GLU A 51 -9.64 19.46 -4.84
C GLU A 51 -9.10 18.30 -4.02
N VAL A 52 -8.17 18.62 -3.11
CA VAL A 52 -7.81 17.78 -1.97
C VAL A 52 -8.09 18.56 -0.70
N ARG A 53 -9.01 18.03 0.13
CA ARG A 53 -9.33 18.57 1.46
C ARG A 53 -8.70 17.70 2.52
N TYR A 54 -7.94 18.30 3.43
CA TYR A 54 -7.30 17.61 4.54
C TYR A 54 -7.59 18.33 5.86
N ASN A 55 -8.15 17.61 6.83
CA ASN A 55 -8.54 18.17 8.14
C ASN A 55 -7.68 17.67 9.31
N GLY A 56 -6.54 17.04 9.01
CA GLY A 56 -5.65 16.47 10.03
C GLY A 56 -5.79 14.97 10.20
N THR A 57 -7.00 14.44 10.06
CA THR A 57 -7.30 13.01 10.25
C THR A 57 -7.73 12.31 8.97
N SER A 58 -8.34 13.06 8.05
CA SER A 58 -8.86 12.55 6.79
C SER A 58 -8.39 13.41 5.62
N ALA A 59 -8.20 12.76 4.47
CA ALA A 59 -7.94 13.40 3.19
C ALA A 59 -9.03 12.96 2.21
N MET A 60 -9.73 13.92 1.61
CA MET A 60 -10.74 13.67 0.58
C MET A 60 -10.24 14.22 -0.75
N PHE A 61 -10.31 13.39 -1.78
CA PHE A 61 -9.85 13.68 -3.13
C PHE A 61 -11.06 13.81 -4.05
N GLU A 62 -11.13 14.92 -4.77
CA GLU A 62 -12.12 15.19 -5.80
C GLU A 62 -11.38 15.34 -7.14
N VAL A 63 -11.79 14.56 -8.13
CA VAL A 63 -11.12 14.46 -9.43
C VAL A 63 -12.12 14.65 -10.55
N ASN A 64 -11.66 15.24 -11.66
CA ASN A 64 -12.46 15.42 -12.86
C ASN A 64 -11.99 14.50 -14.00
N SER A 65 -12.67 14.60 -15.14
CA SER A 65 -12.47 13.75 -16.32
C SER A 65 -11.09 13.83 -16.98
N LEU A 66 -10.23 14.78 -16.61
CA LEU A 66 -8.84 14.81 -17.07
C LEU A 66 -8.00 13.67 -16.46
N ILE A 67 -8.41 13.13 -15.31
CA ILE A 67 -7.86 11.87 -14.79
C ILE A 67 -8.68 10.73 -15.42
N GLU A 68 -8.15 10.16 -16.51
CA GLU A 68 -8.83 9.06 -17.21
C GLU A 68 -8.85 7.77 -16.38
N ASN A 69 -7.78 7.49 -15.64
CA ASN A 69 -7.67 6.34 -14.75
C ASN A 69 -6.90 6.72 -13.48
N SER A 70 -7.35 6.19 -12.34
CA SER A 70 -6.61 6.25 -11.09
C SER A 70 -6.70 4.92 -10.36
N CYS A 71 -5.70 4.63 -9.52
CA CYS A 71 -5.66 3.43 -8.70
C CYS A 71 -5.05 3.76 -7.33
N GLY A 72 -5.51 3.07 -6.30
CA GLY A 72 -5.04 3.27 -4.94
C GLY A 72 -5.99 2.70 -3.90
N LEU A 73 -5.83 3.13 -2.66
CA LEU A 73 -6.73 2.78 -1.56
C LEU A 73 -8.16 3.29 -1.76
N CYS A 74 -8.34 4.39 -2.51
CA CYS A 74 -9.66 4.87 -2.93
C CYS A 74 -10.31 3.99 -4.03
N GLY A 75 -9.64 2.91 -4.46
CA GLY A 75 -10.10 2.02 -5.51
C GLY A 75 -9.59 2.39 -6.89
N TRP A 76 -10.16 1.75 -7.91
CA TRP A 76 -9.87 2.05 -9.31
C TRP A 76 -10.97 2.95 -9.90
N PHE A 77 -10.57 4.06 -10.52
CA PHE A 77 -11.46 4.94 -11.29
C PHE A 77 -11.17 4.81 -12.79
N GLY A 78 -12.20 4.97 -13.63
CA GLY A 78 -12.09 4.92 -15.09
C GLY A 78 -12.71 3.67 -15.73
N SER A 79 -12.26 3.33 -16.93
CA SER A 79 -12.90 2.34 -17.83
C SER A 79 -12.85 0.89 -17.32
N GLN A 80 -11.97 0.59 -16.37
CA GLN A 80 -11.81 -0.74 -15.77
C GLN A 80 -12.00 -0.70 -14.24
N ALA A 81 -12.91 0.15 -13.75
CA ALA A 81 -13.21 0.26 -12.33
C ALA A 81 -13.60 -1.10 -11.73
N GLN A 82 -12.80 -1.57 -10.79
CA GLN A 82 -13.04 -2.80 -10.03
C GLN A 82 -12.71 -2.56 -8.56
N LYS A 83 -13.63 -2.97 -7.69
CA LYS A 83 -13.39 -2.99 -6.24
C LYS A 83 -12.26 -3.97 -5.91
N PHE A 84 -11.48 -3.61 -4.91
CA PHE A 84 -10.40 -4.44 -4.36
C PHE A 84 -9.30 -4.85 -5.37
N ARG A 85 -9.11 -4.07 -6.44
CA ARG A 85 -8.00 -4.29 -7.38
C ARG A 85 -6.66 -3.89 -6.74
N ARG A 86 -5.74 -4.84 -6.64
CA ARG A 86 -4.40 -4.68 -6.08
C ARG A 86 -3.47 -3.98 -7.08
N PRO A 87 -2.29 -3.48 -6.67
CA PRO A 87 -1.30 -2.91 -7.59
C PRO A 87 -0.86 -3.87 -8.70
N SER A 88 -0.86 -5.18 -8.43
CA SER A 88 -0.55 -6.23 -9.41
C SER A 88 -1.64 -6.46 -10.45
N GLY A 89 -2.74 -5.70 -10.40
CA GLY A 89 -3.92 -5.88 -11.27
C GLY A 89 -4.88 -6.98 -10.82
N HIS A 90 -4.45 -7.89 -9.94
CA HIS A 90 -5.26 -8.96 -9.38
C HIS A 90 -6.28 -8.44 -8.35
N ARG A 91 -7.33 -9.20 -8.08
CA ARG A 91 -8.33 -8.85 -7.07
C ARG A 91 -7.94 -9.42 -5.71
N ALA A 92 -8.06 -8.60 -4.66
CA ALA A 92 -7.91 -9.07 -3.29
C ALA A 92 -9.15 -9.84 -2.83
N THR A 93 -8.97 -10.75 -1.87
CA THR A 93 -10.05 -11.61 -1.37
C THR A 93 -11.01 -10.87 -0.45
N ASP A 94 -10.49 -9.89 0.29
CA ASP A 94 -11.24 -9.06 1.25
C ASP A 94 -10.65 -7.64 1.38
N GLU A 95 -11.27 -6.81 2.21
CA GLU A 95 -10.84 -5.43 2.43
C GLU A 95 -9.44 -5.36 3.07
N VAL A 96 -9.13 -6.24 4.02
CA VAL A 96 -7.84 -6.21 4.72
C VAL A 96 -6.70 -6.57 3.77
N SER A 97 -6.85 -7.64 2.98
CA SER A 97 -5.91 -8.05 1.94
C SER A 97 -5.78 -7.03 0.81
N PHE A 98 -6.84 -6.25 0.54
CA PHE A 98 -6.77 -5.11 -0.36
C PHE A 98 -5.89 -4.01 0.24
N VAL A 99 -6.19 -3.52 1.44
CA VAL A 99 -5.43 -2.44 2.09
C VAL A 99 -3.95 -2.83 2.24
N GLN A 100 -3.68 -4.06 2.70
CA GLN A 100 -2.32 -4.55 2.85
C GLN A 100 -1.55 -4.59 1.53
N SER A 101 -2.21 -4.85 0.40
CA SER A 101 -1.54 -4.87 -0.92
C SER A 101 -1.06 -3.50 -1.39
N TRP A 102 -1.65 -2.43 -0.87
CA TRP A 102 -1.30 -1.04 -1.21
C TRP A 102 -0.30 -0.43 -0.22
N VAL A 103 0.16 -1.19 0.77
CA VAL A 103 1.25 -0.75 1.65
C VAL A 103 2.49 -0.57 0.78
N VAL A 104 2.87 0.69 0.59
CA VAL A 104 4.12 1.06 -0.06
C VAL A 104 5.21 0.97 1.00
N PRO A 105 6.19 0.08 0.85
CA PRO A 105 7.30 0.03 1.79
C PRO A 105 8.08 1.35 1.79
N ASP A 106 8.36 1.86 2.98
CA ASP A 106 8.86 3.22 3.14
C ASP A 106 10.24 3.41 2.47
N LYS A 107 10.42 4.57 1.80
CA LYS A 107 11.69 5.02 1.21
C LYS A 107 12.22 6.23 1.97
N CYS A 108 12.49 6.08 3.27
CA CYS A 108 13.23 7.10 4.01
C CYS A 108 14.56 6.51 4.52
N GLY A 109 15.67 6.96 3.93
CA GLY A 109 16.99 6.88 4.57
C GLY A 109 17.74 5.55 4.58
N GLY A 110 17.30 4.53 3.84
CA GLY A 110 18.17 3.38 3.52
C GLY A 110 17.52 2.01 3.57
N ASP A 111 16.65 1.72 4.55
CA ASP A 111 16.19 0.34 4.77
C ASP A 111 14.66 0.24 4.89
N CYS A 112 14.08 -0.16 3.78
CA CYS A 112 12.70 -0.59 3.61
C CYS A 112 12.38 -1.77 4.56
N LYS A 113 11.79 -1.49 5.74
CA LYS A 113 11.56 -2.49 6.79
C LYS A 113 10.46 -3.51 6.47
N LEU A 114 9.53 -3.16 5.57
CA LEU A 114 8.46 -4.05 5.08
C LEU A 114 8.74 -4.48 3.64
N ARG A 115 8.27 -5.65 3.22
CA ARG A 115 8.38 -6.17 1.85
C ARG A 115 7.13 -6.98 1.52
N HIS A 116 6.80 -7.07 0.24
CA HIS A 116 5.79 -7.99 -0.26
C HIS A 116 6.46 -9.32 -0.60
N THR A 117 6.10 -10.38 0.12
CA THR A 117 6.73 -11.71 -0.05
C THR A 117 5.70 -12.82 -0.03
N THR A 118 6.02 -13.92 -0.74
CA THR A 118 5.28 -15.16 -0.65
C THR A 118 5.52 -15.85 0.69
N VAL A 119 4.47 -16.42 1.27
CA VAL A 119 4.52 -17.17 2.53
C VAL A 119 4.18 -18.63 2.26
N ARG A 120 4.89 -19.56 2.93
CA ARG A 120 4.53 -20.98 2.92
C ARG A 120 3.55 -21.28 4.05
N HIS A 121 2.59 -22.15 3.77
CA HIS A 121 1.69 -22.65 4.80
C HIS A 121 2.43 -23.66 5.70
N GLU A 122 2.34 -23.52 7.02
CA GLU A 122 3.09 -24.37 7.96
C GLU A 122 2.56 -25.81 7.97
N ASN A 123 1.24 -25.98 8.07
CA ASN A 123 0.58 -27.29 8.14
C ASN A 123 -0.64 -27.38 7.21
N PRO A 124 -0.44 -27.39 5.87
CA PRO A 124 -1.56 -27.44 4.93
C PRO A 124 -2.24 -28.81 4.96
N ILE A 125 -3.57 -28.80 5.00
CA ILE A 125 -4.40 -30.01 4.96
C ILE A 125 -5.26 -29.95 3.70
N LEU A 126 -4.98 -30.83 2.73
CA LEU A 126 -5.82 -31.03 1.55
C LEU A 126 -6.32 -32.47 1.49
N MET A 127 -7.62 -32.64 1.20
CA MET A 127 -8.20 -33.98 1.05
C MET A 127 -7.47 -34.77 -0.03
N GLY A 128 -7.00 -35.96 0.33
CA GLY A 128 -6.34 -36.88 -0.61
C GLY A 128 -4.88 -36.53 -0.93
N GLN A 129 -4.27 -35.56 -0.26
CA GLN A 129 -2.83 -35.27 -0.38
C GLN A 129 -2.12 -35.43 0.96
N GLU A 130 -1.08 -36.25 0.98
CA GLU A 130 -0.19 -36.39 2.14
C GLU A 130 0.93 -35.34 2.06
N ASN A 131 1.02 -34.49 3.09
CA ASN A 131 2.05 -33.45 3.26
C ASN A 131 2.25 -32.54 2.03
N PRO A 132 1.20 -31.87 1.52
CA PRO A 132 1.35 -30.95 0.40
C PRO A 132 2.22 -29.76 0.78
N GLN A 133 2.87 -29.15 -0.21
CA GLN A 133 3.59 -27.89 -0.04
C GLN A 133 2.74 -26.76 -0.61
N CYS A 134 2.44 -25.75 0.19
CA CYS A 134 1.59 -24.63 -0.22
C CYS A 134 2.29 -23.29 -0.06
N ALA A 135 2.08 -22.38 -1.01
CA ALA A 135 2.57 -21.01 -0.99
C ALA A 135 1.50 -20.03 -1.45
N THR A 136 1.50 -18.82 -0.88
CA THR A 136 0.50 -17.79 -1.23
C THR A 136 0.57 -17.41 -2.71
N ASN A 137 -0.59 -17.35 -3.41
CA ASN A 137 -0.65 -16.92 -4.82
C ASN A 137 -0.19 -15.48 -5.00
N LEU A 138 -0.67 -14.61 -4.11
CA LEU A 138 -0.29 -13.20 -4.09
C LEU A 138 0.49 -12.90 -2.82
N PRO A 139 1.49 -12.02 -2.87
CA PRO A 139 2.32 -11.73 -1.72
C PRO A 139 1.53 -11.04 -0.60
N VAL A 140 2.06 -11.17 0.61
CA VAL A 140 1.63 -10.44 1.81
C VAL A 140 2.79 -9.64 2.37
N THR A 141 2.47 -8.66 3.21
CA THR A 141 3.48 -7.81 3.83
C THR A 141 4.25 -8.59 4.90
N ARG A 142 5.58 -8.63 4.79
CA ARG A 142 6.50 -9.20 5.77
C ARG A 142 7.60 -8.21 6.10
N CYS A 143 8.30 -8.44 7.19
CA CYS A 143 9.50 -7.67 7.49
C CYS A 143 10.62 -8.06 6.52
N ALA A 144 11.50 -7.12 6.22
CA ALA A 144 12.74 -7.42 5.52
C ALA A 144 13.59 -8.41 6.34
N GLU A 145 14.50 -9.11 5.65
CA GLU A 145 15.46 -9.99 6.29
C GLU A 145 16.29 -9.21 7.34
N GLY A 146 16.49 -9.81 8.52
CA GLY A 146 17.15 -9.14 9.65
C GLY A 146 16.23 -8.24 10.50
N CYS A 147 14.94 -8.15 10.17
CA CYS A 147 13.95 -7.40 10.93
C CYS A 147 12.86 -8.32 11.51
N SER A 148 12.34 -7.96 12.68
CA SER A 148 11.24 -8.65 13.36
C SER A 148 9.97 -7.81 13.38
N ALA A 149 8.81 -8.46 13.29
CA ALA A 149 7.52 -7.77 13.35
C ALA A 149 7.28 -7.21 14.76
N THR A 150 6.89 -5.94 14.84
CA THR A 150 6.44 -5.31 16.09
C THR A 150 4.93 -5.21 16.16
N SER A 151 4.25 -5.26 15.00
CA SER A 151 2.81 -5.37 14.90
C SER A 151 2.41 -6.15 13.65
N THR A 152 1.31 -6.90 13.75
CA THR A 152 0.74 -7.70 12.67
C THR A 152 -0.77 -7.51 12.57
N THR A 153 -1.34 -7.93 11.44
CA THR A 153 -2.78 -8.10 11.24
C THR A 153 -3.04 -9.43 10.56
N LYS A 154 -4.21 -10.02 10.77
CA LYS A 154 -4.62 -11.21 10.02
C LYS A 154 -5.12 -10.80 8.64
N THR A 155 -4.69 -11.51 7.60
CA THR A 155 -5.07 -11.27 6.20
C THR A 155 -5.47 -12.58 5.56
N LEU A 156 -6.62 -12.61 4.89
CA LEU A 156 -7.03 -13.80 4.14
C LEU A 156 -6.17 -13.92 2.88
N ALA A 157 -5.50 -15.06 2.72
CA ALA A 157 -4.62 -15.36 1.60
C ALA A 157 -5.05 -16.64 0.88
N SER A 158 -4.96 -16.61 -0.44
CA SER A 158 -5.05 -17.79 -1.29
C SER A 158 -3.70 -18.46 -1.42
N PHE A 159 -3.70 -19.79 -1.44
CA PHE A 159 -2.52 -20.63 -1.59
C PHE A 159 -2.64 -21.53 -2.80
N HIS A 160 -1.53 -21.67 -3.51
CA HIS A 160 -1.29 -22.75 -4.46
C HIS A 160 -0.53 -23.87 -3.77
N CYS A 161 -0.97 -25.11 -3.98
CA CYS A 161 -0.43 -26.29 -3.37
C CYS A 161 0.06 -27.29 -4.42
N VAL A 162 1.17 -27.95 -4.12
CA VAL A 162 1.72 -29.03 -4.93
C VAL A 162 1.96 -30.27 -4.06
N PRO A 163 1.91 -31.48 -4.63
CA PRO A 163 2.22 -32.71 -3.90
C PRO A 163 3.64 -32.68 -3.32
N SER A 164 3.86 -33.42 -2.23
CA SER A 164 5.19 -33.59 -1.64
C SER A 164 6.23 -34.03 -2.69
N GLY A 165 7.43 -33.46 -2.63
CA GLY A 165 8.50 -33.70 -3.59
C GLY A 165 8.41 -32.92 -4.90
N SER A 166 7.31 -32.20 -5.14
CA SER A 166 7.20 -31.25 -6.25
C SER A 166 7.84 -29.91 -5.91
N THR A 167 8.17 -29.11 -6.93
CA THR A 167 8.76 -27.77 -6.73
C THR A 167 7.68 -26.71 -6.81
N LEU A 168 7.54 -25.90 -5.76
CA LEU A 168 6.72 -24.69 -5.80
C LEU A 168 7.41 -23.60 -6.64
N PRO A 169 6.68 -22.88 -7.50
CA PRO A 169 7.20 -21.67 -8.13
C PRO A 169 7.57 -20.63 -7.07
N THR A 170 8.67 -19.90 -7.29
CA THR A 170 9.11 -18.80 -6.42
C THR A 170 8.84 -17.43 -7.04
N ASP A 171 8.61 -17.37 -8.34
CA ASP A 171 8.31 -16.14 -9.05
C ASP A 171 6.89 -15.66 -8.72
N LEU A 172 6.76 -14.39 -8.32
CA LEU A 172 5.50 -13.79 -7.89
C LEU A 172 4.47 -13.71 -9.01
N THR A 173 4.91 -13.46 -10.25
CA THR A 173 4.02 -13.38 -11.41
C THR A 173 3.51 -14.76 -11.78
N VAL A 174 4.37 -15.78 -11.69
CA VAL A 174 3.96 -17.17 -11.94
C VAL A 174 2.99 -17.66 -10.87
N LEU A 175 3.26 -17.37 -9.59
CA LEU A 175 2.38 -17.76 -8.47
C LEU A 175 0.98 -17.12 -8.55
N ALA A 176 0.91 -15.87 -9.01
CA ALA A 176 -0.34 -15.13 -9.13
C ALA A 176 -1.34 -15.80 -10.10
N GLU A 177 -0.82 -16.49 -11.12
CA GLU A 177 -1.61 -17.20 -12.14
C GLU A 177 -1.90 -18.67 -11.77
N LYS A 178 -1.46 -19.15 -10.59
CA LYS A 178 -1.72 -20.52 -10.13
C LYS A 178 -3.11 -20.67 -9.53
N SER A 179 -3.52 -21.93 -9.37
CA SER A 179 -4.78 -22.27 -8.72
C SER A 179 -4.80 -21.77 -7.27
N GLN A 180 -6.00 -21.43 -6.81
CA GLN A 180 -6.32 -21.17 -5.41
C GLN A 180 -6.84 -22.47 -4.81
N ASP A 181 -5.93 -23.26 -4.24
CA ASP A 181 -6.21 -24.60 -3.71
C ASP A 181 -6.66 -24.54 -2.24
N LEU A 182 -6.22 -23.51 -1.51
CA LEU A 182 -6.54 -23.29 -0.11
C LEU A 182 -6.71 -21.79 0.18
N LEU A 183 -7.61 -21.46 1.11
CA LEU A 183 -7.75 -20.12 1.69
C LEU A 183 -7.50 -20.22 3.19
N ASP A 184 -6.61 -19.39 3.71
CA ASP A 184 -6.37 -19.30 5.15
C ASP A 184 -5.93 -17.89 5.58
N LEU A 185 -6.06 -17.61 6.88
CA LEU A 185 -5.58 -16.39 7.50
C LEU A 185 -4.08 -16.48 7.76
N VAL A 186 -3.33 -15.55 7.19
CA VAL A 186 -1.89 -15.37 7.48
C VAL A 186 -1.65 -14.08 8.23
N GLU A 187 -0.55 -14.05 8.97
CA GLU A 187 -0.07 -12.79 9.54
C GLU A 187 0.56 -11.92 8.44
N SER A 188 0.05 -10.70 8.28
CA SER A 188 0.70 -9.62 7.54
C SER A 188 1.33 -8.66 8.53
N HIS A 189 2.60 -8.33 8.33
CA HIS A 189 3.31 -7.41 9.20
C HIS A 189 2.93 -5.97 8.85
N THR A 190 2.66 -5.15 9.87
CA THR A 190 2.28 -3.74 9.72
C THR A 190 3.35 -2.78 10.26
N SER A 191 4.26 -3.28 11.10
CA SER A 191 5.43 -2.56 11.58
C SER A 191 6.56 -3.54 11.89
N CYS A 192 7.80 -3.07 11.79
CA CYS A 192 9.00 -3.87 11.93
C CYS A 192 10.10 -3.11 12.69
N SER A 193 10.91 -3.85 13.43
CA SER A 193 12.14 -3.39 14.09
C SER A 193 13.33 -4.21 13.58
N CYS A 194 14.48 -3.57 13.37
CA CYS A 194 15.68 -4.21 12.83
C CYS A 194 16.84 -4.00 13.81
N GLU A 195 17.67 -5.01 14.07
CA GLU A 195 18.72 -4.92 15.10
C GLU A 195 19.89 -3.99 14.72
N GLN A 196 19.97 -3.55 13.46
CA GLN A 196 21.02 -2.68 12.93
C GLN A 196 20.48 -1.28 12.57
N GLU A 197 19.90 -0.58 13.54
CA GLU A 197 19.57 0.84 13.38
C GLU A 197 20.82 1.72 13.58
N LYS A 198 21.63 1.89 12.53
CA LYS A 198 22.49 3.07 12.41
C LYS A 198 21.82 4.05 11.45
N CYS A 199 20.76 4.71 11.91
CA CYS A 199 20.26 5.92 11.25
C CYS A 199 21.31 7.02 11.46
N THR A 200 22.09 7.32 10.43
CA THR A 200 22.86 8.57 10.43
C THR A 200 21.87 9.68 10.11
N ALA A 201 21.81 10.69 10.97
CA ALA A 201 20.88 11.82 10.88
C ALA A 201 21.02 12.62 9.57
#